data_AF-T1IPB1-F1
#
_entry.id   AF-T1IPB1-F1
#
_cell.length_a   1.000
_cell.length_b   1.000
_cell.length_c   1.000
_cell.angle_alpha   90.00
_cell.angle_beta   90.00
_cell.angle_gamma   90.00
#
_symmetry.space_group_name_H-M   'P 1'
#
loop_
_entity.id
_entity.type
_entity.pdbx_description
1 polymer ?
#
loop_
_entity_poly.entity_id
_entity_poly.type
_entity_poly.pdbx_seq_one_letter_code
_entity_poly.pdbx_strand_id
1 'polypeptide(L)'
;MLKKSCRKKKPLQVAYYGACQKSCTALRCPGKKQCLLDQNLTPHCVRCSRACPDSKAKKYVCGVDGVSYTSFCHLRQAACQKGRAIPVAYPGKCKIGATCDTVRCPRGKTCLTEPGTGRPRCTTCHFNCRAVKFHLQGPVCATNNVTYASWCHMMQASCSLRTALELRSNAKCEESNSTHEPNSIPLVDQETSSTKS
;
A
#
# COMPACT_ATOMS: atom_id res chain seq x y z
N MET A 1 0.54 -27.02 -4.91
CA MET A 1 1.62 -26.03 -4.64
C MET A 1 3.02 -26.64 -4.77
N LEU A 2 3.32 -27.76 -4.09
CA LEU A 2 4.64 -28.42 -4.11
C LEU A 2 5.11 -28.83 -5.52
N LYS A 3 4.22 -29.29 -6.40
CA LYS A 3 4.53 -29.54 -7.82
C LYS A 3 5.05 -28.29 -8.56
N LYS A 4 4.49 -27.10 -8.26
CA LYS A 4 4.90 -25.83 -8.88
C LYS A 4 6.23 -25.32 -8.32
N SER A 5 6.48 -25.56 -7.02
CA SER A 5 7.76 -25.28 -6.36
C SER A 5 8.90 -26.14 -6.93
N CYS A 6 8.65 -27.44 -7.08
CA CYS A 6 9.59 -28.40 -7.68
C CYS A 6 9.92 -28.04 -9.13
N ARG A 7 8.89 -27.82 -9.98
CA ARG A 7 9.08 -27.43 -11.38
C ARG A 7 9.87 -26.13 -11.56
N LYS A 8 9.74 -25.16 -10.65
CA LYS A 8 10.42 -23.87 -10.74
C LYS A 8 11.71 -23.77 -9.92
N LYS A 9 12.12 -24.83 -9.20
CA LYS A 9 13.25 -24.84 -8.26
C LYS A 9 13.26 -23.62 -7.32
N LYS A 10 12.08 -23.15 -6.91
CA LYS A 10 11.93 -22.02 -5.98
C LYS A 10 11.24 -22.49 -4.71
N PRO A 11 11.77 -22.17 -3.52
CA PRO A 11 11.09 -22.48 -2.27
C PRO A 11 9.79 -21.68 -2.23
N LEU A 12 8.65 -22.38 -2.25
CA LEU A 12 7.34 -21.77 -2.05
C LEU A 12 6.80 -22.23 -0.70
N GLN A 13 6.37 -21.28 0.10
CA GLN A 13 5.69 -21.54 1.38
C GLN A 13 4.28 -20.97 1.32
N VAL A 14 3.36 -21.62 2.03
CA VAL A 14 1.98 -21.12 2.20
C VAL A 14 2.04 -19.87 3.09
N ALA A 15 1.64 -18.72 2.54
CA ALA A 15 1.59 -17.48 3.31
C ALA A 15 0.42 -17.46 4.31
N TYR A 16 -0.74 -17.97 3.87
CA TYR A 16 -1.98 -18.17 4.62
C TYR A 16 -2.87 -19.19 3.87
N TYR A 17 -3.86 -19.75 4.56
CA TYR A 17 -4.79 -20.74 3.98
C TYR A 17 -6.00 -20.06 3.32
N GLY A 18 -6.61 -20.73 2.34
CA GLY A 18 -7.75 -20.23 1.57
C GLY A 18 -7.35 -19.52 0.27
N ALA A 19 -8.33 -18.88 -0.36
CA ALA A 19 -8.11 -18.12 -1.59
C ALA A 19 -7.32 -16.83 -1.32
N CYS A 20 -6.53 -16.40 -2.30
CA CYS A 20 -5.77 -15.16 -2.19
C CYS A 20 -6.74 -13.96 -2.12
N GLN A 21 -6.61 -13.16 -1.07
CA GLN A 21 -7.46 -11.99 -0.84
C GLN A 21 -6.91 -10.75 -1.54
N LYS A 22 -7.79 -9.79 -1.84
CA LYS A 22 -7.43 -8.50 -2.46
C LYS A 22 -7.25 -7.36 -1.46
N SER A 23 -7.57 -7.57 -0.17
CA SER A 23 -7.43 -6.57 0.88
C SER A 23 -7.14 -7.22 2.24
N CYS A 24 -6.74 -6.41 3.22
CA CYS A 24 -6.52 -6.88 4.59
C CYS A 24 -7.81 -7.02 5.43
N THR A 25 -8.95 -6.50 4.96
CA THR A 25 -10.21 -6.52 5.73
C THR A 25 -10.74 -7.94 5.94
N ALA A 26 -10.69 -8.77 4.89
CA ALA A 26 -11.15 -10.15 4.93
C ALA A 26 -10.04 -11.15 5.28
N LEU A 27 -8.79 -10.71 5.31
CA LEU A 27 -7.64 -11.61 5.45
C LEU A 27 -7.27 -11.83 6.92
N ARG A 28 -7.31 -13.09 7.34
CA ARG A 28 -6.87 -13.52 8.68
C ARG A 28 -5.50 -14.16 8.61
N CYS A 29 -4.51 -13.50 9.19
CA CYS A 29 -3.15 -14.02 9.19
C CYS A 29 -2.94 -15.10 10.26
N PRO A 30 -2.19 -16.18 9.96
CA PRO A 30 -1.93 -17.23 10.93
C PRO A 30 -0.99 -16.74 12.05
N GLY A 31 -1.31 -17.10 13.29
CA GLY A 31 -0.57 -16.72 14.48
C GLY A 31 -0.65 -15.21 14.78
N LYS A 32 0.42 -14.64 15.34
CA LYS A 32 0.51 -13.20 15.67
C LYS A 32 1.08 -12.36 14.51
N LYS A 33 0.81 -12.76 13.27
CA LYS A 33 1.22 -12.02 12.06
C LYS A 33 0.21 -10.92 11.76
N GLN A 34 0.68 -9.82 11.20
CA GLN A 34 -0.16 -8.71 10.75
C GLN A 34 -0.34 -8.77 9.24
N CYS A 35 -1.53 -8.40 8.75
CA CYS A 35 -1.73 -8.19 7.33
C CYS A 35 -1.16 -6.83 6.94
N LEU A 36 -0.28 -6.81 5.93
CA LEU A 36 0.34 -5.61 5.37
C LEU A 36 0.12 -5.58 3.86
N LEU A 37 -0.42 -4.48 3.36
CA LEU A 37 -0.52 -4.23 1.92
C LEU A 37 0.83 -3.79 1.37
N ASP A 38 1.25 -4.39 0.25
CA ASP A 38 2.39 -3.92 -0.53
C ASP A 38 2.02 -2.71 -1.43
N GLN A 39 2.98 -2.25 -2.22
CA GLN A 39 2.79 -1.10 -3.12
C GLN A 39 1.77 -1.35 -4.25
N ASN A 40 1.39 -2.61 -4.48
CA ASN A 40 0.37 -3.01 -5.45
C ASN A 40 -0.98 -3.30 -4.75
N LEU A 41 -1.13 -2.94 -3.47
CA LEU A 41 -2.27 -3.26 -2.62
C LEU A 41 -2.51 -4.77 -2.44
N THR A 42 -1.48 -5.60 -2.65
CA THR A 42 -1.57 -7.04 -2.40
C THR A 42 -1.32 -7.31 -0.91
N PRO A 43 -2.19 -8.08 -0.23
CA PRO A 43 -2.03 -8.35 1.19
C PRO A 43 -1.01 -9.47 1.46
N HIS A 44 -0.16 -9.25 2.45
CA HIS A 44 0.86 -10.20 2.91
C HIS A 44 0.79 -10.38 4.43
N CYS A 45 0.96 -11.62 4.90
CA CYS A 45 1.07 -11.91 6.33
C CYS A 45 2.51 -11.82 6.80
N VAL A 46 2.83 -10.78 7.54
CA VAL A 46 4.19 -10.47 7.98
C VAL A 46 4.30 -10.45 9.51
N ARG A 47 5.51 -10.62 10.03
CA ARG A 47 5.80 -10.40 11.45
C ARG A 47 6.33 -8.99 11.62
N CYS A 48 5.61 -8.16 12.37
CA CYS A 48 6.11 -6.83 12.70
C CYS A 48 7.26 -6.94 13.72
N SER A 49 8.29 -6.11 13.53
CA SER A 49 9.34 -5.96 14.54
C SER A 49 8.74 -5.41 15.83
N ARG A 50 9.13 -5.99 16.98
CA ARG A 50 8.62 -5.57 18.30
C ARG A 50 9.50 -4.55 18.99
N ALA A 51 10.79 -4.52 18.64
CA ALA A 51 11.76 -3.62 19.21
C ALA A 51 12.47 -2.85 18.09
N CYS A 52 12.83 -1.62 18.41
CA CYS A 52 13.70 -0.79 17.60
C CYS A 52 14.95 -0.46 18.41
N PRO A 53 16.15 -0.43 17.80
CA PRO A 53 17.36 -0.06 18.52
C PRO A 53 17.24 1.35 19.08
N ASP A 54 17.58 1.52 20.36
CA ASP A 54 17.74 2.83 20.96
C ASP A 54 19.04 3.46 20.47
N SER A 55 18.90 4.48 19.62
CA SER A 55 20.03 5.26 19.13
C SER A 55 20.20 6.51 20.01
N LYS A 56 21.44 6.76 20.47
CA LYS A 56 21.78 7.97 21.24
C LYS A 56 21.42 9.25 20.48
N ALA A 57 21.57 9.24 19.15
CA ALA A 57 21.16 10.33 18.27
C ALA A 57 19.83 10.00 17.57
N LYS A 58 18.74 10.65 17.98
CA LYS A 58 17.41 10.46 17.39
C LYS A 58 17.37 11.03 15.96
N LYS A 59 17.26 10.16 14.97
CA LYS A 59 17.07 10.52 13.55
C LYS A 59 15.58 10.58 13.22
N TYR A 60 14.90 11.61 13.75
CA TYR A 60 13.45 11.80 13.56
C TYR A 60 13.04 11.81 12.08
N VAL A 61 11.83 11.34 11.81
CA VAL A 61 11.17 11.43 10.51
C VAL A 61 9.72 11.83 10.67
N CYS A 62 9.21 12.68 9.77
CA CYS A 62 7.80 13.02 9.70
C CYS A 62 7.12 12.04 8.75
N GLY A 63 6.07 11.35 9.20
CA GLY A 63 5.22 10.52 8.36
C GLY A 63 4.22 11.38 7.56
N VAL A 64 3.74 10.85 6.43
CA VAL A 64 2.65 11.50 5.66
C VAL A 64 1.33 11.60 6.44
N ASP A 65 1.18 10.81 7.50
CA ASP A 65 0.06 10.92 8.43
C ASP A 65 0.20 12.10 9.41
N GLY A 66 1.30 12.85 9.37
CA GLY A 66 1.56 14.00 10.23
C GLY A 66 2.16 13.62 11.59
N VAL A 67 2.57 12.37 11.79
CA VAL A 67 3.16 11.89 13.04
C VAL A 67 4.69 11.95 12.97
N SER A 68 5.31 12.45 14.05
CA SER A 68 6.76 12.42 14.20
C SER A 68 7.21 11.09 14.78
N TYR A 69 8.01 10.34 14.03
CA TYR A 69 8.62 9.10 14.49
C TYR A 69 10.07 9.34 14.90
N THR A 70 10.49 8.73 16.00
CA THR A 70 11.86 8.86 16.54
C THR A 70 12.94 8.31 15.62
N SER A 71 12.58 7.40 14.71
CA SER A 71 13.45 6.81 13.69
C SER A 71 12.65 6.13 12.57
N PHE A 72 13.34 5.77 11.47
CA PHE A 72 12.77 4.92 10.42
C PHE A 72 12.27 3.57 10.92
N CYS A 73 12.90 2.98 11.95
CA CYS A 73 12.45 1.71 12.52
C CYS A 73 11.06 1.86 13.14
N HIS A 74 10.87 2.91 13.96
CA HIS A 74 9.61 3.16 14.64
C HIS A 74 8.49 3.49 13.64
N LEU A 75 8.79 4.22 12.56
CA LEU A 75 7.84 4.44 11.47
C LEU A 75 7.44 3.13 10.77
N ARG A 76 8.41 2.25 10.46
CA ARG A 76 8.12 0.93 9.85
C ARG A 76 7.32 0.02 10.77
N GLN A 77 7.60 0.06 12.08
CA GLN A 77 6.84 -0.67 13.07
C GLN A 77 5.37 -0.22 13.10
N ALA A 78 5.13 1.09 13.15
CA ALA A 78 3.79 1.66 13.10
C ALA A 78 3.06 1.33 11.78
N ALA A 79 3.75 1.44 10.64
CA ALA A 79 3.21 1.08 9.34
C ALA A 79 2.81 -0.41 9.26
N CYS A 80 3.65 -1.28 9.81
CA CYS A 80 3.35 -2.71 9.87
C CYS A 80 2.08 -2.97 10.70
N GLN A 81 1.97 -2.37 11.88
CA GLN A 81 0.79 -2.50 12.75
C GLN A 81 -0.48 -1.93 12.10
N LYS A 82 -0.36 -0.80 11.39
CA LYS A 82 -1.45 -0.18 10.62
C LYS A 82 -1.87 -1.00 9.39
N GLY A 83 -1.03 -1.94 8.94
CA GLY A 83 -1.29 -2.78 7.79
C GLY A 83 -1.12 -2.10 6.42
N ARG A 84 -0.52 -0.91 6.39
CA ARG A 84 -0.15 -0.20 5.15
C ARG A 84 1.09 0.65 5.40
N ALA A 85 1.92 0.81 4.36
CA ALA A 85 3.07 1.71 4.41
C ALA A 85 2.67 3.12 4.85
N ILE A 86 3.49 3.72 5.73
CA ILE A 86 3.45 5.14 6.07
C ILE A 86 4.69 5.76 5.42
N PRO A 87 4.58 6.34 4.21
CA PRO A 87 5.71 7.02 3.60
C PRO A 87 6.26 8.13 4.50
N VAL A 88 7.56 8.39 4.39
CA VAL A 88 8.16 9.59 4.98
C VAL A 88 7.73 10.80 4.18
N ALA A 89 7.19 11.80 4.86
CA ALA A 89 6.94 13.12 4.32
C ALA A 89 8.26 13.88 4.14
N TYR A 90 9.04 14.02 5.22
CA TYR A 90 10.37 14.64 5.20
C TYR A 90 11.20 14.24 6.43
N PRO A 91 12.55 14.38 6.37
CA PRO A 91 13.41 14.14 7.53
C PRO A 91 13.16 15.17 8.65
N GLY A 92 13.31 14.74 9.90
CA GLY A 92 13.06 15.57 11.09
C GLY A 92 11.67 15.35 11.68
N LYS A 93 11.33 16.13 12.71
CA LYS A 93 9.97 16.12 13.29
C LYS A 93 8.99 16.83 12.36
N CYS A 94 7.72 16.42 12.40
CA CYS A 94 6.65 17.15 11.76
C CYS A 94 6.52 18.55 12.36
N LYS A 95 6.37 19.56 11.50
CA LYS A 95 6.09 20.94 11.90
C LYS A 95 4.60 21.22 11.73
N ILE A 96 4.01 21.92 12.69
CA ILE A 96 2.62 22.37 12.62
C ILE A 96 2.49 23.37 11.47
N GLY A 97 1.46 23.22 10.62
CA GLY A 97 1.23 24.10 9.47
C GLY A 97 2.32 24.02 8.39
N ALA A 98 3.10 22.94 8.35
CA ALA A 98 4.08 22.74 7.28
C ALA A 98 3.41 22.73 5.90
N THR A 99 4.07 23.36 4.93
CA THR A 99 3.72 23.44 3.50
C THR A 99 4.98 23.28 2.65
N CYS A 100 4.84 23.21 1.33
CA CYS A 100 6.00 23.13 0.45
C CYS A 100 6.87 24.40 0.44
N ASP A 101 6.34 25.53 0.88
CA ASP A 101 7.09 26.79 0.98
C ASP A 101 7.97 26.84 2.24
N THR A 102 7.57 26.12 3.29
CA THR A 102 8.23 26.12 4.61
C THR A 102 9.15 24.91 4.83
N VAL A 103 9.00 23.86 4.02
CA VAL A 103 9.81 22.64 4.10
C VAL A 103 10.85 22.61 2.98
N ARG A 104 12.13 22.55 3.37
CA ARG A 104 13.24 22.33 2.44
C ARG A 104 13.49 20.84 2.26
N CYS A 105 13.21 20.33 1.07
CA CYS A 105 13.49 18.94 0.74
C CYS A 105 14.99 18.65 0.61
N PRO A 106 15.45 17.43 0.93
CA PRO A 106 16.82 16.99 0.64
C PRO A 106 17.17 17.15 -0.84
N ARG A 107 18.48 17.27 -1.14
CA ARG A 107 18.98 17.39 -2.52
C ARG A 107 18.41 16.31 -3.44
N GLY A 108 18.01 16.73 -4.65
CA GLY A 108 17.43 15.84 -5.67
C GLY A 108 15.98 15.38 -5.38
N LYS A 109 15.33 15.94 -4.35
CA LYS A 109 13.92 15.70 -4.07
C LYS A 109 13.07 16.94 -4.36
N THR A 110 11.84 16.68 -4.79
CA THR A 110 10.82 17.67 -5.09
C THR A 110 9.76 17.64 -4.00
N CYS A 111 9.30 18.80 -3.55
CA CYS A 111 8.16 18.89 -2.66
C CYS A 111 6.85 18.78 -3.44
N LEU A 112 5.95 17.92 -2.97
CA LEU A 112 4.58 17.77 -3.44
C LEU A 112 3.60 18.07 -2.30
N THR A 113 2.47 18.69 -2.62
CA THR A 113 1.42 19.02 -1.66
C THR A 113 0.37 17.92 -1.61
N GLU A 114 0.00 17.44 -0.42
CA GLU A 114 -1.11 16.51 -0.22
C GLU A 114 -2.46 17.23 -0.40
N PRO A 115 -3.33 16.78 -1.32
CA PRO A 115 -4.68 17.32 -1.46
C PRO A 115 -5.48 17.23 -0.16
N GLY A 116 -6.26 18.26 0.14
CA GLY A 116 -7.13 18.33 1.32
C GLY A 116 -6.43 18.78 2.60
N THR A 117 -5.20 18.32 2.87
CA THR A 117 -4.47 18.68 4.11
C THR A 117 -3.44 19.79 3.90
N GLY A 118 -2.96 19.99 2.67
CA GLY A 118 -1.90 20.94 2.35
C GLY A 118 -0.50 20.51 2.83
N ARG A 119 -0.35 19.30 3.39
CA ARG A 119 0.91 18.85 3.98
C ARG A 119 1.97 18.57 2.91
N PRO A 120 3.25 18.92 3.15
CA PRO A 120 4.32 18.71 2.20
C PRO A 120 4.88 17.30 2.26
N ARG A 121 5.25 16.77 1.09
CA ARG A 121 5.94 15.50 0.94
C ARG A 121 7.12 15.64 -0.01
N CYS A 122 8.31 15.36 0.49
CA CYS A 122 9.54 15.32 -0.29
C CYS A 122 9.70 13.95 -0.96
N THR A 123 9.57 13.92 -2.29
CA THR A 123 9.75 12.69 -3.09
C THR A 123 10.85 12.85 -4.14
N THR A 124 11.33 11.73 -4.67
CA THR A 124 12.23 11.76 -5.84
C THR A 124 11.38 11.79 -7.10
N CYS A 125 11.61 12.76 -7.99
CA CYS A 125 10.84 12.94 -9.23
C CYS A 125 11.61 12.51 -10.49
N HIS A 126 12.42 11.45 -10.39
CA HIS A 126 13.15 10.89 -11.51
C HIS A 126 12.58 9.52 -11.87
N PHE A 127 11.64 9.49 -12.81
CA PHE A 127 10.94 8.29 -13.24
C PHE A 127 11.22 8.01 -14.71
N ASN A 128 11.82 6.86 -15.00
CA ASN A 128 11.93 6.34 -16.36
C ASN A 128 10.88 5.23 -16.56
N CYS A 129 9.71 5.60 -17.07
CA CYS A 129 8.59 4.68 -17.24
C CYS A 129 8.71 3.77 -18.47
N ARG A 130 9.76 3.92 -19.30
CA ARG A 130 10.06 3.01 -20.41
C ARG A 130 10.89 1.79 -19.96
N ALA A 131 11.64 1.91 -18.87
CA ALA A 131 12.57 0.89 -18.38
C ALA A 131 12.00 -0.05 -17.29
N VAL A 132 10.70 0.00 -17.00
CA VAL A 132 10.10 -0.79 -15.91
C VAL A 132 9.70 -2.19 -16.34
N LYS A 133 10.01 -3.19 -15.51
CA LYS A 133 9.60 -4.60 -15.70
C LYS A 133 8.07 -4.74 -15.77
N PHE A 134 7.59 -5.71 -16.57
CA PHE A 134 6.17 -5.99 -16.83
C PHE A 134 5.25 -6.05 -15.60
N HIS A 135 5.73 -6.43 -14.42
CA HIS A 135 4.90 -6.54 -13.21
C HIS A 135 4.46 -5.20 -12.58
N LEU A 136 5.00 -4.06 -13.06
CA LEU A 136 4.55 -2.71 -12.69
C LEU A 136 3.76 -2.04 -13.81
N GLN A 137 3.39 -2.79 -14.85
CA GLN A 137 2.65 -2.31 -16.02
C GLN A 137 1.19 -2.77 -15.87
N GLY A 138 0.29 -1.83 -15.63
CA GLY A 138 -1.12 -2.13 -15.41
C GLY A 138 -1.83 -0.87 -14.92
N PRO A 139 -3.08 -0.64 -15.36
CA PRO A 139 -3.77 0.58 -15.02
C PRO A 139 -3.95 0.70 -13.51
N VAL A 140 -3.74 1.90 -13.00
CA VAL A 140 -3.92 2.23 -11.59
C VAL A 140 -4.87 3.40 -11.46
N CYS A 141 -5.68 3.41 -10.42
CA CYS A 141 -6.50 4.54 -10.06
C CYS A 141 -5.83 5.30 -8.92
N ALA A 142 -5.61 6.59 -9.11
CA ALA A 142 -5.05 7.44 -8.08
C ALA A 142 -6.13 8.14 -7.25
N THR A 143 -5.72 8.84 -6.19
CA THR A 143 -6.60 9.60 -5.29
C THR A 143 -7.36 10.75 -5.96
N ASN A 144 -6.89 11.25 -7.10
CA ASN A 144 -7.60 12.23 -7.92
C ASN A 144 -8.65 11.62 -8.86
N ASN A 145 -9.01 10.33 -8.67
CA ASN A 145 -9.97 9.61 -9.49
C ASN A 145 -9.57 9.49 -10.98
N VAL A 146 -8.29 9.68 -11.30
CA VAL A 146 -7.75 9.51 -12.66
C VAL A 146 -7.08 8.15 -12.79
N THR A 147 -7.36 7.47 -13.90
CA THR A 147 -6.67 6.24 -14.28
C THR A 147 -5.36 6.58 -14.97
N TYR A 148 -4.26 6.03 -14.45
CA TYR A 148 -2.94 6.11 -15.07
C TYR A 148 -2.54 4.76 -15.65
N ALA A 149 -1.80 4.77 -16.76
CA ALA A 149 -1.35 3.53 -17.42
C ALA A 149 -0.50 2.63 -16.52
N SER A 150 0.19 3.21 -15.52
CA SER A 150 0.87 2.49 -14.46
C SER A 150 1.17 3.37 -13.25
N TRP A 151 1.59 2.74 -12.15
CA TRP A 151 2.09 3.46 -10.97
C TRP A 151 3.24 4.44 -11.32
N CYS A 152 4.11 4.08 -12.28
CA CYS A 152 5.16 4.98 -12.73
C CYS A 152 4.59 6.25 -13.37
N HIS A 153 3.61 6.11 -14.27
CA HIS A 153 2.96 7.26 -14.93
C HIS A 153 2.16 8.10 -13.92
N MET A 154 1.56 7.47 -12.90
CA MET A 154 0.93 8.18 -11.78
C MET A 154 1.96 9.03 -11.01
N MET A 155 3.10 8.46 -10.64
CA MET A 155 4.13 9.19 -9.89
C MET A 155 4.80 10.28 -10.73
N GLN A 156 4.97 10.05 -12.04
CA GLN A 156 5.43 11.06 -12.98
C GLN A 156 4.45 12.24 -13.03
N ALA A 157 3.14 11.97 -13.16
CA ALA A 157 2.11 13.00 -13.15
C ALA A 157 2.05 13.74 -11.80
N SER A 158 2.13 13.01 -10.69
CA SER A 158 2.20 13.57 -9.33
C SER A 158 3.30 14.62 -9.19
N CYS A 159 4.48 14.35 -9.76
CA CYS A 159 5.60 15.28 -9.80
C CYS A 159 5.34 16.50 -10.68
N SER A 160 4.82 16.30 -11.90
CA SER A 160 4.49 17.41 -12.82
C SER A 160 3.43 18.33 -12.24
N LEU A 161 2.44 17.77 -11.53
CA LEU A 161 1.35 18.50 -10.89
C LEU A 161 1.71 19.09 -9.52
N ARG A 162 2.93 18.86 -9.01
CA ARG A 162 3.34 19.26 -7.64
C ARG A 162 2.38 18.79 -6.54
N THR A 163 1.67 17.69 -6.79
CA THR A 163 0.57 17.20 -5.95
C THR A 163 0.84 15.75 -5.60
N ALA A 164 0.78 15.39 -4.32
CA ALA A 164 1.03 14.03 -3.86
C ALA A 164 -0.17 13.13 -4.20
N LEU A 165 -0.05 12.37 -5.30
CA LEU A 165 -1.04 11.37 -5.69
C LEU A 165 -0.72 10.05 -5.00
N GLU A 166 -1.76 9.40 -4.48
CA GLU A 166 -1.66 8.09 -3.83
C GLU A 166 -2.43 7.05 -4.61
N LEU A 167 -1.98 5.80 -4.50
CA LEU A 167 -2.66 4.67 -5.11
C LEU A 167 -3.97 4.39 -4.37
N ARG A 168 -5.09 4.49 -5.09
CA ARG A 168 -6.44 4.14 -4.59
C ARG A 168 -6.78 2.69 -4.92
N SER A 169 -6.59 2.27 -6.17
CA SER A 169 -6.77 0.87 -6.59
C SER A 169 -5.72 0.48 -7.63
N ASN A 170 -5.40 -0.82 -7.69
CA ASN A 170 -4.48 -1.42 -8.67
C ASN A 170 -5.21 -1.81 -9.98
N ALA A 171 -6.28 -1.08 -10.30
CA ALA A 171 -7.11 -1.23 -11.48
C ALA A 171 -7.50 0.17 -11.99
N LYS A 172 -8.23 0.22 -13.10
CA LYS A 172 -8.87 1.48 -13.54
C LYS A 172 -9.78 2.03 -12.45
N CYS A 173 -9.99 3.34 -12.45
CA CYS A 173 -11.04 3.94 -11.63
C CYS A 173 -12.39 3.38 -12.09
N GLU A 174 -13.30 3.15 -11.14
CA GLU A 174 -14.67 2.80 -11.47
C GLU A 174 -15.29 3.97 -12.22
N GLU A 175 -15.75 3.72 -13.44
CA GLU A 175 -16.69 4.62 -14.10
C GLU A 175 -17.99 4.48 -13.32
N SER A 176 -18.55 5.58 -12.85
CA SER A 176 -19.84 5.59 -12.17
C SER A 176 -20.94 5.22 -13.17
N ASN A 177 -21.10 3.92 -13.42
CA ASN A 177 -22.27 3.34 -14.05
C ASN A 177 -22.96 2.46 -13.03
N SER A 178 -24.09 2.99 -12.54
CA SER A 178 -25.07 2.29 -11.75
C SER A 178 -25.57 1.05 -12.50
N THR A 179 -25.06 -0.13 -12.15
CA THR A 179 -25.83 -1.37 -12.19
C THR A 179 -25.42 -2.22 -10.98
N HIS A 180 -26.14 -2.03 -9.88
CA HIS A 180 -26.37 -3.14 -8.95
C HIS A 180 -27.09 -4.23 -9.74
N GLU A 181 -26.36 -5.21 -10.25
CA GLU A 181 -26.98 -6.46 -10.65
C GLU A 181 -27.30 -7.23 -9.36
N PRO A 182 -28.57 -7.60 -9.13
CA PRO A 182 -29.02 -8.13 -7.86
C PRO A 182 -28.42 -9.52 -7.61
N ASN A 183 -27.97 -9.70 -6.37
CA ASN A 183 -27.62 -10.96 -5.71
C ASN A 183 -28.17 -12.22 -6.40
N SER A 184 -27.29 -12.95 -7.07
CA SER A 184 -27.52 -14.37 -7.35
C SER A 184 -27.42 -15.12 -6.01
N ILE A 185 -28.58 -15.41 -5.41
CA ILE A 185 -28.71 -16.34 -4.30
C ILE A 185 -28.28 -17.72 -4.81
N PRO A 186 -27.25 -18.38 -4.25
CA PRO A 186 -27.01 -19.78 -4.55
C PRO A 186 -28.09 -20.61 -3.86
N LEU A 187 -28.87 -21.32 -4.66
CA LEU A 187 -29.73 -22.42 -4.22
C LEU A 187 -28.86 -23.43 -3.44
N VAL A 188 -29.30 -23.73 -2.22
CA VAL A 188 -28.71 -24.75 -1.37
C VAL A 188 -29.42 -26.06 -1.67
N ASP A 189 -28.74 -26.99 -2.34
CA ASP A 189 -29.15 -28.40 -2.34
C ASP A 189 -28.77 -29.01 -0.99
N GLN A 190 -29.77 -29.25 -0.14
CA GLN A 190 -29.65 -30.14 1.02
C GLN A 190 -30.09 -31.54 0.59
N GLU A 191 -29.14 -32.40 0.29
CA GLU A 191 -29.34 -33.84 0.44
C GLU A 191 -29.18 -34.20 1.92
N THR A 192 -30.24 -34.70 2.54
CA THR A 192 -30.13 -35.56 3.73
C THR A 192 -30.84 -36.88 3.46
N SER A 193 -30.03 -37.94 3.43
CA SER A 193 -30.43 -39.34 3.32
C SER A 193 -31.00 -39.87 4.63
N SER A 194 -32.07 -40.67 4.50
CA SER A 194 -32.47 -41.82 5.33
C SER A 194 -32.82 -41.62 6.81
N THR A 195 -34.01 -42.06 7.24
CA THR A 195 -34.22 -43.40 7.83
C THR A 195 -35.67 -43.63 8.28
N LYS A 196 -36.14 -44.87 8.04
CA LYS A 196 -37.06 -45.71 8.84
C LYS A 196 -38.16 -45.02 9.67
N SER A 197 -39.42 -45.38 9.42
CA SER A 197 -40.04 -46.59 9.99
C SER A 197 -41.37 -46.91 9.32
#